data_AF-A0A962QMV5-F1
#
_entry.id   AF-A0A962QMV5-F1
#
_cell.length_a   1.000
_cell.length_b   1.000
_cell.length_c   1.000
_cell.angle_alpha   90.00
_cell.angle_beta   90.00
_cell.angle_gamma   90.00
#
_symmetry.space_group_name_H-M   'P 1'
#
loop_
_entity.id
_entity.type
_entity.pdbx_description
1 polymer ?
#
loop_
_entity_poly.entity_id
_entity_poly.type
_entity_poly.pdbx_seq_one_letter_code
_entity_poly.pdbx_strand_id
1 'polypeptide(L)'
;MSTPRLRRRVPSAEPLARAVLHDHRLTFHKVGRDGSAKCDIVAAPPHLVHGVVFRIEPCQRAALDHAEGLGEGYDDIRLQVRMADGSYVETFAYRATRTDPDLEPFTWYVQHVLRGAVEHGLPDDYIRMLRATRARPDPDTDRDAREMAVHLSTAGQRHAR
;
A
#
# COMPACT_ATOMS: atom_id res chain seq x y z
N MET A 1 -2.76 -0.83 -0.71
CA MET A 1 -3.58 -1.83 0.01
C MET A 1 -4.99 -1.36 0.28
N SER A 2 -5.25 -0.15 0.81
CA SER A 2 -6.64 0.33 1.00
C SER A 2 -7.39 0.52 -0.34
N THR A 3 -8.54 -0.15 -0.51
CA THR A 3 -9.36 -0.01 -1.73
C THR A 3 -9.92 1.40 -1.88
N PRO A 4 -10.51 2.04 -0.86
CA PRO A 4 -11.03 3.40 -0.99
C PRO A 4 -9.95 4.41 -1.42
N ARG A 5 -8.73 4.27 -0.89
CA ARG A 5 -7.60 5.12 -1.28
C ARG A 5 -7.18 4.88 -2.72
N LEU A 6 -7.07 3.62 -3.13
CA LEU A 6 -6.67 3.27 -4.50
C LEU A 6 -7.72 3.76 -5.51
N ARG A 7 -9.01 3.59 -5.21
CA ARG A 7 -10.11 4.05 -6.06
C ARG A 7 -10.20 5.56 -6.25
N ARG A 8 -9.71 6.36 -5.30
CA ARG A 8 -9.57 7.82 -5.50
C ARG A 8 -8.59 8.19 -6.63
N ARG A 9 -7.68 7.28 -7.00
CA ARG A 9 -6.68 7.47 -8.07
C ARG A 9 -7.03 6.66 -9.32
N VAL A 10 -7.51 5.44 -9.11
CA VAL A 10 -7.84 4.45 -10.13
C VAL A 10 -9.23 3.91 -9.83
N PRO A 11 -10.31 4.56 -10.28
CA PRO A 11 -11.68 4.17 -9.93
C PRO A 11 -12.05 2.73 -10.29
N SER A 12 -11.41 2.16 -11.33
CA SER A 12 -11.60 0.76 -11.74
C SER A 12 -10.94 -0.27 -10.82
N ALA A 13 -10.20 0.16 -9.79
CA ALA A 13 -9.46 -0.76 -8.95
C ALA A 13 -10.39 -1.73 -8.23
N GLU A 14 -10.19 -3.01 -8.52
CA GLU A 14 -10.92 -4.11 -7.92
C GLU A 14 -9.96 -5.08 -7.25
N PRO A 15 -10.15 -5.40 -5.95
CA PRO A 15 -9.31 -6.38 -5.28
C PRO A 15 -9.57 -7.76 -5.90
N LEU A 16 -8.53 -8.38 -6.44
CA LEU A 16 -8.61 -9.70 -7.06
C LEU A 16 -8.36 -10.79 -6.03
N ALA A 17 -7.23 -10.73 -5.33
CA ALA A 17 -6.90 -11.68 -4.28
C ALA A 17 -5.78 -11.16 -3.36
N ARG A 18 -5.64 -11.82 -2.20
CA ARG A 18 -4.43 -11.73 -1.37
C ARG A 18 -3.28 -12.46 -2.04
N ALA A 19 -2.09 -11.91 -1.91
CA ALA A 19 -0.87 -12.52 -2.43
C ALA A 19 0.31 -12.32 -1.47
N VAL A 20 1.33 -13.14 -1.67
CA VAL A 20 2.59 -13.11 -0.90
C VAL A 20 3.75 -12.92 -1.87
N LEU A 21 4.56 -11.90 -1.63
CA LEU A 21 5.86 -11.73 -2.26
C LEU A 21 6.92 -12.36 -1.35
N HIS A 22 7.64 -13.34 -1.87
CA HIS A 22 8.72 -14.02 -1.17
C HIS A 22 10.03 -13.22 -1.25
N ASP A 23 10.93 -13.47 -0.31
CA ASP A 23 12.29 -12.91 -0.26
C ASP A 23 12.35 -11.38 -0.20
N HIS A 24 11.31 -10.76 0.34
CA HIS A 24 11.21 -9.32 0.49
C HIS A 24 10.65 -8.96 1.87
N ARG A 25 10.94 -7.75 2.32
CA ARG A 25 10.31 -7.14 3.49
C ARG A 25 9.72 -5.78 3.14
N LEU A 26 8.64 -5.42 3.85
CA LEU A 26 8.05 -4.10 3.79
C LEU A 26 8.89 -3.13 4.63
N THR A 27 9.24 -1.97 4.08
CA THR A 27 9.93 -0.90 4.80
C THR A 27 9.19 0.43 4.64
N PHE A 28 9.41 1.35 5.58
CA PHE A 28 8.93 2.73 5.51
C PHE A 28 10.13 3.65 5.47
N HIS A 29 10.68 3.85 4.28
CA HIS A 29 11.86 4.71 4.08
C HIS A 29 11.82 5.49 2.78
N LYS A 30 10.76 5.34 1.96
CA LYS A 30 10.69 6.05 0.69
C LYS A 30 10.40 7.51 0.94
N VAL A 31 11.18 8.42 0.37
CA VAL A 31 11.00 9.86 0.59
C VAL A 31 9.70 10.34 -0.06
N GLY A 32 8.74 10.75 0.75
CA GLY A 32 7.50 11.39 0.32
C GLY A 32 7.71 12.85 -0.05
N ARG A 33 6.86 13.38 -0.95
CA ARG A 33 6.84 14.81 -1.30
C ARG A 33 6.44 15.70 -0.12
N ASP A 34 5.82 15.09 0.90
CA ASP A 34 5.38 15.73 2.15
C ASP A 34 6.43 15.66 3.27
N GLY A 35 7.63 15.16 3.00
CA GLY A 35 8.70 15.00 3.99
C GLY A 35 8.49 13.83 4.95
N SER A 36 7.59 12.89 4.66
CA SER A 36 7.41 11.65 5.43
C SER A 36 7.89 10.43 4.67
N ALA A 37 8.15 9.33 5.38
CA ALA A 37 8.43 8.06 4.75
C ALA A 37 7.16 7.39 4.18
N LYS A 38 7.32 6.69 3.06
CA LYS A 38 6.29 5.86 2.41
C LYS A 38 6.79 4.42 2.27
N CYS A 39 5.86 3.50 1.95
CA CYS A 39 6.17 2.08 1.80
C CYS A 39 7.14 1.82 0.65
N ASP A 40 7.99 0.83 0.87
CA ASP A 40 8.81 0.20 -0.16
C ASP A 40 8.91 -1.30 0.12
N ILE A 41 9.32 -2.06 -0.89
CA ILE A 41 9.64 -3.48 -0.78
C ILE A 41 11.10 -3.69 -1.13
N VAL A 42 11.86 -4.22 -0.17
CA VAL A 42 13.30 -4.46 -0.32
C VAL A 42 13.60 -5.96 -0.24
N ALA A 43 14.53 -6.42 -1.07
CA ALA A 43 15.00 -7.80 -1.04
C ALA A 43 15.55 -8.13 0.35
N ALA A 44 15.02 -9.17 0.96
CA ALA A 44 15.39 -9.65 2.29
C ALA A 44 14.96 -11.11 2.47
N PRO A 45 15.68 -12.09 1.91
CA PRO A 45 15.42 -13.50 2.22
C PRO A 45 15.65 -13.78 3.72
N PRO A 46 14.84 -14.65 4.38
CA PRO A 46 13.67 -15.38 3.87
C PRO A 46 12.34 -14.68 4.20
N HIS A 47 12.31 -13.34 4.29
CA HIS A 47 11.12 -12.59 4.68
C HIS A 47 10.03 -12.62 3.61
N LEU A 48 8.80 -12.33 4.04
CA LEU A 48 7.61 -12.30 3.19
C LEU A 48 6.91 -10.93 3.30
N VAL A 49 6.36 -10.47 2.19
CA VAL A 49 5.44 -9.32 2.15
C VAL A 49 4.05 -9.81 1.80
N HIS A 50 3.10 -9.59 2.70
CA HIS A 50 1.68 -9.81 2.42
C HIS A 50 1.10 -8.58 1.73
N GLY A 51 0.35 -8.81 0.65
CA GLY A 51 -0.27 -7.76 -0.15
C GLY A 51 -1.56 -8.21 -0.80
N VAL A 52 -2.09 -7.35 -1.66
CA VAL A 52 -3.35 -7.55 -2.38
C VAL A 52 -3.11 -7.19 -3.83
N VAL A 53 -3.44 -8.12 -4.73
CA VAL A 53 -3.42 -7.89 -6.17
C VAL A 53 -4.71 -7.20 -6.55
N PHE A 54 -4.60 -6.08 -7.25
CA PHE A 54 -5.74 -5.36 -7.80
C PHE A 54 -5.75 -5.51 -9.32
N ARG A 55 -6.95 -5.67 -9.87
CA ARG A 55 -7.20 -5.49 -11.30
C ARG A 55 -7.55 -4.02 -11.52
N ILE A 56 -6.98 -3.44 -12.57
CA ILE A 56 -7.25 -2.06 -13.01
C ILE A 56 -7.44 -2.03 -14.52
N GLU A 57 -8.23 -1.08 -15.01
CA GLU A 57 -8.34 -0.81 -16.43
C GLU A 57 -7.01 -0.25 -16.98
N PRO A 58 -6.48 -0.76 -18.10
CA PRO A 58 -5.18 -0.34 -18.63
C PRO A 58 -5.07 1.17 -18.88
N CYS A 59 -6.17 1.82 -19.29
CA CYS A 59 -6.20 3.27 -19.52
C CYS A 59 -5.98 4.11 -18.25
N GLN A 60 -6.21 3.53 -17.07
CA GLN A 60 -6.01 4.21 -15.78
C GLN A 60 -4.60 3.99 -15.22
N ARG A 61 -3.76 3.18 -15.87
CA ARG A 61 -2.36 2.97 -15.45
C ARG A 61 -1.58 4.28 -15.42
N ALA A 62 -1.70 5.12 -16.45
CA ALA A 62 -0.99 6.39 -16.50
C ALA A 62 -1.38 7.34 -15.33
N ALA A 63 -2.65 7.32 -14.92
CA ALA A 63 -3.11 8.10 -13.76
C ALA A 63 -2.50 7.56 -12.45
N LEU A 64 -2.35 6.23 -12.33
CA LEU A 64 -1.66 5.60 -11.21
C LEU A 64 -0.18 5.96 -11.19
N ASP A 65 0.50 5.88 -12.33
CA ASP A 65 1.92 6.20 -12.48
C ASP A 65 2.18 7.66 -12.06
N HIS A 66 1.35 8.60 -12.50
CA HIS A 66 1.44 10.00 -12.08
C HIS A 66 1.19 10.18 -10.57
N ALA A 67 0.20 9.48 -10.01
CA ALA A 67 -0.15 9.58 -8.59
C ALA A 67 0.94 9.00 -7.66
N GLU A 68 1.63 7.94 -8.09
CA GLU A 68 2.74 7.34 -7.34
C GLU A 68 4.06 8.07 -7.62
N GLY A 69 4.15 8.86 -8.69
CA GLY A 69 5.33 9.64 -9.05
C GLY A 69 6.39 8.79 -9.77
N LEU A 70 5.95 7.97 -10.73
CA LEU A 70 6.85 7.23 -11.63
C LEU A 70 7.79 8.23 -12.32
N GLY A 71 9.11 8.02 -12.18
CA GLY A 71 10.16 8.96 -12.63
C GLY A 71 10.56 10.05 -11.64
N GLU A 72 9.83 10.20 -10.53
CA GLU A 72 10.03 11.23 -9.48
C GLU A 72 10.21 10.60 -8.07
N GLY A 73 10.46 9.28 -7.99
CA GLY A 73 10.71 8.58 -6.72
C GLY A 73 10.35 7.10 -6.67
N TYR A 74 9.78 6.53 -7.73
CA TYR A 74 9.54 5.09 -7.89
C TYR A 74 9.88 4.62 -9.31
N ASP A 75 10.38 3.38 -9.42
CA ASP A 75 10.47 2.60 -10.66
C ASP A 75 9.33 1.57 -10.70
N ASP A 76 8.84 1.24 -11.90
CA ASP A 76 7.96 0.09 -12.06
C ASP A 76 8.78 -1.20 -12.10
N ILE A 77 8.39 -2.17 -11.28
CA ILE A 77 9.00 -3.49 -11.25
C ILE A 77 7.95 -4.55 -11.50
N ARG A 78 8.29 -5.53 -12.34
CA ARG A 78 7.50 -6.75 -12.50
C ARG A 78 7.94 -7.77 -11.47
N LEU A 79 6.96 -8.39 -10.82
CA LEU A 79 7.18 -9.33 -9.73
C LEU A 79 6.26 -10.52 -9.90
N GLN A 80 6.75 -11.71 -9.52
CA GLN A 80 5.89 -12.85 -9.30
C GLN A 80 5.46 -12.89 -7.84
N VAL A 81 4.15 -12.97 -7.63
CA VAL A 81 3.56 -13.13 -6.30
C VAL A 81 2.80 -14.44 -6.23
N ARG A 82 2.85 -15.09 -5.07
CA ARG A 82 2.12 -16.32 -4.81
C ARG A 82 0.72 -15.99 -4.31
N MET A 83 -0.29 -16.48 -5.02
CA MET A 83 -1.70 -16.32 -4.70
C MET A 83 -2.13 -17.30 -3.60
N ALA A 84 -3.32 -17.10 -3.04
CA ALA A 84 -3.85 -17.94 -1.97
C ALA A 84 -4.07 -19.41 -2.39
N ASP A 85 -4.35 -19.67 -3.67
CA ASP A 85 -4.50 -21.01 -4.24
C ASP A 85 -3.15 -21.68 -4.56
N GLY A 86 -2.03 -21.02 -4.28
CA GLY A 86 -0.67 -21.50 -4.55
C GLY A 86 -0.16 -21.20 -5.96
N SER A 87 -0.99 -20.65 -6.86
CA SER A 87 -0.56 -20.20 -8.17
C SER A 87 0.35 -18.97 -8.08
N TYR A 88 1.13 -18.73 -9.14
CA TYR A 88 1.94 -17.52 -9.27
C TYR A 88 1.36 -16.63 -10.36
N VAL A 89 1.30 -15.33 -10.06
CA VAL A 89 0.84 -14.31 -11.01
C VAL A 89 1.92 -13.26 -11.16
N GLU A 90 2.21 -12.88 -12.42
CA GLU A 90 3.01 -11.70 -12.71
C GLU A 90 2.17 -10.45 -12.45
N THR A 91 2.69 -9.55 -11.63
CA THR A 91 2.10 -8.26 -11.31
C THR A 91 3.15 -7.17 -11.41
N PHE A 92 2.72 -5.90 -11.32
CA PHE A 92 3.63 -4.78 -11.19
C PHE A 92 3.50 -4.16 -9.80
N ALA A 93 4.61 -3.65 -9.29
CA ALA A 93 4.65 -2.83 -8.10
C ALA A 93 5.58 -1.64 -8.33
N TYR A 94 5.52 -0.68 -7.40
CA TYR A 94 6.41 0.48 -7.41
C TYR A 94 7.51 0.26 -6.38
N ARG A 95 8.78 0.32 -6.80
CA ARG A 95 9.96 0.25 -5.92
C ARG A 95 10.60 1.62 -5.76
N ALA A 96 10.89 2.01 -4.53
CA ALA A 96 11.42 3.33 -4.24
C ALA A 96 12.79 3.54 -4.90
N THR A 97 12.98 4.68 -5.57
CA THR A 97 14.29 5.08 -6.11
C THR A 97 15.03 6.06 -5.21
N ARG A 98 14.30 6.74 -4.31
CA ARG A 98 14.85 7.65 -3.31
C ARG A 98 14.37 7.25 -1.92
N THR A 99 15.32 6.89 -1.07
CA THR A 99 15.08 6.39 0.28
C THR A 99 15.87 7.19 1.31
N ASP A 100 15.33 7.27 2.52
CA ASP A 100 15.94 7.89 3.70
C ASP A 100 15.48 7.08 4.93
N PRO A 101 16.40 6.35 5.60
CA PRO A 101 16.07 5.49 6.72
C PRO A 101 15.71 6.27 8.01
N ASP A 102 16.04 7.57 8.08
CA ASP A 102 15.78 8.40 9.25
C ASP A 102 14.39 9.06 9.20
N LEU A 103 13.69 8.95 8.07
CA LEU A 103 12.32 9.43 7.93
C LEU A 103 11.32 8.46 8.57
N GLU A 104 10.35 9.04 9.27
CA GLU A 104 9.18 8.32 9.77
C GLU A 104 7.96 8.58 8.88
N PRO A 105 7.10 7.57 8.65
CA PRO A 105 5.82 7.78 8.01
C PRO A 105 4.90 8.62 8.91
N PHE A 106 3.95 9.33 8.29
CA PHE A 106 2.86 9.92 9.06
C PHE A 106 1.87 8.86 9.55
N THR A 107 1.25 9.11 10.70
CA THR A 107 0.25 8.22 11.31
C THR A 107 -0.88 7.89 10.34
N TRP A 108 -1.44 8.87 9.63
CA TRP A 108 -2.49 8.65 8.63
C TRP A 108 -2.04 7.75 7.49
N TYR A 109 -0.75 7.80 7.11
CA TYR A 109 -0.22 6.96 6.03
C TYR A 109 -0.17 5.49 6.46
N VAL A 110 0.33 5.22 7.67
CA VAL A 110 0.31 3.87 8.25
C VAL A 110 -1.13 3.37 8.39
N GLN A 111 -2.08 4.24 8.75
CA GLN A 111 -3.50 3.89 8.81
C GLN A 111 -4.06 3.45 7.46
N HIS A 112 -3.63 4.00 6.32
CA HIS A 112 -4.05 3.48 5.01
C HIS A 112 -3.56 2.06 4.75
N VAL A 113 -2.31 1.75 5.12
CA VAL A 113 -1.73 0.43 4.93
C VAL A 113 -2.44 -0.57 5.85
N LEU A 114 -2.55 -0.22 7.13
CA LEU A 114 -3.20 -1.03 8.15
C LEU A 114 -4.68 -1.30 7.85
N ARG A 115 -5.46 -0.27 7.50
CA ARG A 115 -6.88 -0.44 7.17
C ARG A 115 -7.06 -1.29 5.92
N GLY A 116 -6.20 -1.14 4.91
CA GLY A 116 -6.21 -2.02 3.74
C GLY A 116 -5.85 -3.47 4.10
N ALA A 117 -4.87 -3.68 4.97
CA ALA A 117 -4.51 -5.03 5.44
C ALA A 117 -5.68 -5.71 6.16
N VAL A 118 -6.37 -4.96 7.03
CA VAL A 118 -7.57 -5.44 7.74
C VAL A 118 -8.74 -5.67 6.78
N GLU A 119 -8.98 -4.73 5.87
CA GLU A 119 -10.05 -4.78 4.85
C GLU A 119 -10.01 -6.10 4.05
N HIS A 120 -8.82 -6.53 3.65
CA HIS A 120 -8.64 -7.73 2.83
C HIS A 120 -8.32 -9.00 3.63
N GLY A 121 -8.33 -8.92 4.97
CA GLY A 121 -8.05 -10.05 5.85
C GLY A 121 -6.64 -10.62 5.65
N LEU A 122 -5.62 -9.77 5.63
CA LEU A 122 -4.22 -10.22 5.70
C LEU A 122 -3.93 -10.87 7.06
N PRO A 123 -2.88 -11.69 7.19
CA PRO A 123 -2.57 -12.40 8.43
C PRO A 123 -2.44 -11.49 9.67
N ASP A 124 -2.88 -12.00 10.82
CA ASP A 124 -2.95 -11.24 12.08
C ASP A 124 -1.58 -10.81 12.60
N ASP A 125 -0.56 -11.65 12.42
CA ASP A 125 0.84 -11.33 12.72
C ASP A 125 1.35 -10.17 11.85
N TYR A 126 1.02 -10.16 10.56
CA TYR A 126 1.35 -9.07 9.65
C TYR A 126 0.62 -7.78 10.03
N ILE A 127 -0.67 -7.86 10.40
CA ILE A 127 -1.44 -6.72 10.90
C ILE A 127 -0.84 -6.17 12.20
N ARG A 128 -0.39 -7.04 13.12
CA ARG A 128 0.30 -6.62 14.36
C ARG A 128 1.62 -5.92 14.06
N MET A 129 2.42 -6.43 13.13
CA MET A 129 3.65 -5.77 12.66
C MET A 129 3.35 -4.37 12.11
N LEU A 130 2.32 -4.22 11.27
CA LEU A 130 1.92 -2.91 10.74
C LEU A 130 1.47 -1.94 11.84
N ARG A 131 0.71 -2.42 12.84
CA ARG A 131 0.30 -1.60 14.00
C ARG A 131 1.49 -1.12 14.84
N ALA A 132 2.54 -1.92 14.93
CA ALA A 132 3.75 -1.60 15.69
C ALA A 132 4.72 -0.68 14.92
N THR A 133 4.38 -0.27 13.69
CA THR A 133 5.21 0.63 12.88
C THR A 133 5.30 1.99 13.56
N ARG A 134 6.52 2.45 13.82
CA ARG A 134 6.77 3.80 14.33
C ARG A 134 6.32 4.84 13.30
N ALA A 135 5.53 5.80 13.75
CA ALA A 135 4.98 6.85 12.91
C ALA A 135 4.82 8.12 13.75
N ARG A 136 4.90 9.27 13.08
CA ARG A 136 4.72 10.57 13.71
C ARG A 136 3.42 11.25 13.26
N PRO A 137 2.78 12.07 14.11
CA PRO A 137 1.68 12.91 13.67
C PRO A 137 2.11 13.83 12.52
N ASP A 138 1.17 14.12 11.63
CA ASP A 138 1.36 15.12 10.60
C ASP A 138 1.18 16.52 11.22
N PRO A 139 2.13 17.46 11.09
CA PRO A 139 1.92 18.84 11.54
C PRO A 139 0.81 19.56 10.76
N ASP A 140 0.48 19.10 9.54
CA ASP A 140 -0.67 19.58 8.78
C ASP A 140 -1.92 18.77 9.18
N THR A 141 -2.66 19.30 10.15
CA THR A 141 -3.89 18.67 10.67
C THR A 141 -5.01 18.58 9.64
N ASP A 142 -5.04 19.50 8.68
CA ASP A 142 -6.05 19.49 7.62
C ASP A 142 -5.77 18.36 6.63
N ARG A 143 -4.50 18.10 6.31
CA ARG A 143 -4.10 16.95 5.51
C ARG A 143 -4.41 15.64 6.23
N ASP A 144 -4.09 15.54 7.52
CA ASP A 144 -4.43 14.37 8.33
C ASP A 144 -5.95 14.08 8.26
N ALA A 145 -6.78 15.08 8.53
CA ALA A 145 -8.23 14.94 8.46
C ALA A 145 -8.72 14.51 7.07
N ARG A 146 -8.19 15.11 5.98
CA ARG A 146 -8.55 14.76 4.59
C ARG A 146 -8.17 13.33 4.22
N GLU A 147 -7.00 12.87 4.64
CA GLU A 147 -6.52 11.51 4.38
C GLU A 147 -7.31 10.49 5.21
N MET A 148 -7.61 10.79 6.47
CA MET A 148 -8.43 9.92 7.30
C MET A 148 -9.89 9.83 6.82
N ALA A 149 -10.42 10.90 6.22
CA ALA A 149 -11.76 10.92 5.63
C ALA A 149 -11.95 9.92 4.47
N VAL A 150 -10.86 9.46 3.82
CA VAL A 150 -10.89 8.40 2.79
C VAL A 150 -11.65 7.16 3.27
N HIS A 151 -11.60 6.87 4.57
CA HIS A 151 -12.13 5.64 5.14
C HIS A 151 -13.48 5.82 5.84
N LEU A 152 -13.98 7.05 5.97
CA LEU A 152 -15.25 7.32 6.66
C LEU A 152 -16.47 6.88 5.82
N SER A 153 -16.33 6.82 4.50
CA SER A 153 -17.41 6.46 3.58
C SER A 153 -17.64 4.95 3.41
N THR A 154 -16.80 4.09 4.00
CA THR A 154 -16.85 2.62 3.80
C THR A 154 -17.53 1.88 4.96
N ALA A 155 -17.93 2.58 6.04
CA ALA A 155 -18.58 1.97 7.20
C ALA A 155 -20.05 1.53 6.96
N GLY A 156 -20.61 1.76 5.76
CA GLY A 156 -22.04 1.56 5.47
C GLY A 156 -22.43 0.31 4.66
N GLN A 157 -21.49 -0.56 4.26
CA GLN A 157 -21.84 -1.77 3.50
C GLN A 157 -21.33 -3.04 4.19
N ARG A 158 -22.01 -3.42 5.28
CA ARG A 158 -22.00 -4.79 5.79
C ARG A 158 -23.44 -5.29 5.88
N HIS A 159 -23.68 -6.41 5.20
CA HIS A 159 -24.83 -7.31 5.24
C HIS A 159 -26.14 -6.86 4.55
N ALA A 160 -26.37 -7.42 3.37
CA ALA A 160 -27.57 -8.21 3.15
C ALA A 160 -27.15 -9.50 2.44
N ARG A 161 -27.39 -10.63 3.11
CA ARG A 161 -27.42 -11.96 2.50
C ARG A 161 -28.66 -12.11 1.64
#